data_AF-A0A7M2SRK4-F1
#
_entry.id   AF-A0A7M2SRK4-F1
#
_cell.length_a   1.000
_cell.length_b   1.000
_cell.length_c   1.000
_cell.angle_alpha   90.00
_cell.angle_beta   90.00
_cell.angle_gamma   90.00
#
_symmetry.space_group_name_H-M   'P 1'
#
loop_
_entity.id
_entity.type
_entity.pdbx_description
1 polymer ?
#
loop_
_entity_poly.entity_id
_entity_poly.type
_entity_poly.pdbx_seq_one_letter_code
_entity_poly.pdbx_strand_id
1 'polypeptide(L)'
;MAAEAPILDEFRRLRARVPQLTGALAAGVDGLVLAHDTPGVEPDGLAALTAAALGVAVRVTDATGRGDFRELLLRGTDGYVATYAAGRTAVLTLLATDGVNVGRLHLEGRRAGARIGELVDAKATPARRGPAKSPAKESAGPMPTRTRTARAARTTTANARTATES
;
A
#
# COMPACT_ATOMS: atom_id res chain seq x y z
N MET A 1 -9.60 15.08 -13.49
CA MET A 1 -8.55 14.04 -13.53
C MET A 1 -7.23 14.72 -13.17
N ALA A 2 -6.64 14.43 -12.00
CA ALA A 2 -5.54 15.25 -11.45
C ALA A 2 -4.21 14.49 -11.23
N ALA A 3 -4.21 13.16 -11.30
CA ALA A 3 -2.99 12.33 -11.21
C ALA A 3 -2.53 11.80 -12.58
N GLU A 4 -3.41 11.85 -13.58
CA GLU A 4 -3.26 11.26 -14.91
C GLU A 4 -1.95 11.63 -15.62
N ALA A 5 -1.70 12.93 -15.87
CA ALA A 5 -0.47 13.37 -16.56
C ALA A 5 0.82 12.95 -15.83
N PRO A 6 0.98 13.11 -14.49
CA PRO A 6 2.08 12.51 -13.74
C PRO A 6 2.25 10.99 -13.87
N ILE A 7 1.17 10.24 -14.07
CA ILE A 7 1.23 8.78 -14.28
C ILE A 7 1.66 8.45 -15.73
N LEU A 8 1.15 9.18 -16.73
CA LEU A 8 1.61 9.07 -18.13
C LEU A 8 3.09 9.46 -18.26
N ASP A 9 3.57 10.40 -17.46
CA ASP A 9 4.99 10.72 -17.29
C ASP A 9 5.81 9.52 -16.80
N GLU A 10 5.30 8.77 -15.81
CA GLU A 10 5.95 7.57 -15.28
C GLU A 10 5.92 6.41 -16.30
N PHE A 11 4.83 6.23 -17.06
CA PHE A 11 4.76 5.25 -18.15
C PHE A 11 5.81 5.53 -19.22
N ARG A 12 5.97 6.79 -19.67
CA ARG A 12 7.00 7.18 -20.64
C ARG A 12 8.41 6.89 -20.11
N ARG A 13 8.68 7.20 -18.83
CA ARG A 13 9.95 6.84 -18.15
C ARG A 13 10.12 5.32 -18.03
N LEU A 14 9.05 4.56 -17.86
CA LEU A 14 9.07 3.11 -17.69
C LEU A 14 9.33 2.39 -19.01
N ARG A 15 8.68 2.82 -20.10
CA ARG A 15 8.92 2.31 -21.46
C ARG A 15 10.36 2.58 -21.94
N ALA A 16 10.93 3.72 -21.57
CA ALA A 16 12.36 3.99 -21.78
C ALA A 16 13.30 3.08 -20.96
N ARG A 17 12.86 2.60 -19.78
CA ARG A 17 13.60 1.65 -18.93
C ARG A 17 13.38 0.19 -19.30
N VAL A 18 12.26 -0.16 -19.94
CA VAL A 18 11.91 -1.51 -20.41
C VAL A 18 11.30 -1.42 -21.82
N PRO A 19 12.12 -1.41 -22.89
CA PRO A 19 11.64 -1.22 -24.27
C PRO A 19 10.69 -2.32 -24.78
N GLN A 20 10.69 -3.50 -24.14
CA GLN A 20 9.79 -4.62 -24.45
C GLN A 20 8.34 -4.41 -23.95
N LEU A 21 8.04 -3.29 -23.28
CA LEU A 21 6.67 -2.95 -22.88
C LEU A 21 5.82 -2.56 -24.11
N THR A 22 4.75 -3.33 -24.31
CA THR A 22 3.72 -3.05 -25.31
C THR A 22 2.68 -2.07 -24.78
N GLY A 23 2.41 -2.07 -23.47
CA GLY A 23 1.57 -1.08 -22.81
C GLY A 23 1.63 -1.06 -21.28
N ALA A 24 1.00 -0.07 -20.67
CA ALA A 24 0.89 0.13 -19.23
C ALA A 24 -0.46 0.76 -18.85
N LEU A 25 -1.05 0.30 -17.74
CA LEU A 25 -2.33 0.75 -17.20
C LEU A 25 -2.17 1.02 -15.70
N ALA A 26 -2.71 2.15 -15.23
CA ALA A 26 -2.95 2.41 -13.82
C ALA A 26 -4.46 2.43 -13.60
N ALA A 27 -4.94 1.63 -12.66
CA ALA A 27 -6.35 1.50 -12.32
C ALA A 27 -6.52 1.51 -10.80
N GLY A 28 -7.72 1.87 -10.34
CA GLY A 28 -8.14 1.66 -8.95
C GLY A 28 -8.33 0.18 -8.64
N VAL A 29 -8.33 -0.18 -7.36
CA VAL A 29 -8.67 -1.54 -6.89
C VAL A 29 -10.14 -1.92 -7.13
N ASP A 30 -10.96 -0.94 -7.52
CA ASP A 30 -12.34 -1.05 -7.99
C ASP A 30 -12.47 -1.34 -9.49
N GLY A 31 -11.37 -1.27 -10.25
CA GLY A 31 -11.36 -1.45 -11.70
C GLY A 31 -11.59 -0.16 -12.51
N LEU A 32 -11.57 1.02 -11.89
CA LEU A 32 -11.68 2.30 -12.63
C LEU A 32 -10.32 2.76 -13.17
N VAL A 33 -10.26 3.19 -14.43
CA VAL A 33 -9.01 3.67 -15.06
C VAL A 33 -8.55 4.99 -14.45
N LEU A 34 -7.25 5.09 -14.14
CA LEU A 34 -6.58 6.31 -13.64
C LEU A 34 -5.68 6.97 -14.70
N ALA A 35 -5.05 6.16 -15.55
CA ALA A 35 -4.30 6.55 -16.76
C ALA A 35 -3.91 5.28 -17.55
N HIS A 36 -3.75 5.38 -18.88
CA HIS A 36 -3.32 4.24 -19.70
C HIS A 36 -2.42 4.65 -20.90
N ASP A 37 -1.52 3.75 -21.28
CA ASP A 37 -0.78 3.69 -22.56
C ASP A 37 -0.94 2.23 -23.05
N THR A 38 -2.09 1.88 -23.63
CA THR A 38 -2.46 0.51 -23.99
C THR A 38 -2.86 0.35 -25.46
N PRO A 39 -1.94 0.51 -26.43
CA PRO A 39 -2.26 0.41 -27.85
C PRO A 39 -2.89 -0.95 -28.20
N GLY A 40 -4.07 -0.91 -28.82
CA GLY A 40 -4.80 -2.12 -29.24
C GLY A 40 -5.51 -2.90 -28.13
N VAL A 41 -5.54 -2.40 -26.89
CA VAL A 41 -6.25 -3.03 -25.76
C VAL A 41 -7.22 -2.06 -25.12
N GLU A 42 -8.45 -2.52 -24.91
CA GLU A 42 -9.53 -1.75 -24.28
C GLU A 42 -9.19 -1.51 -22.78
N PRO A 43 -9.13 -0.25 -22.29
CA PRO A 43 -8.54 0.05 -20.98
C PRO A 43 -9.45 -0.30 -19.79
N ASP A 44 -10.76 -0.11 -19.91
CA ASP A 44 -11.74 -0.31 -18.84
C ASP A 44 -11.98 -1.80 -18.61
N GLY A 45 -12.05 -2.59 -19.69
CA GLY A 45 -12.06 -4.05 -19.64
C GLY A 45 -10.76 -4.62 -19.04
N LEU A 46 -9.60 -4.07 -19.40
CA LEU A 46 -8.32 -4.46 -18.78
C LEU A 46 -8.25 -4.08 -17.30
N ALA A 47 -8.82 -2.94 -16.91
CA ALA A 47 -8.90 -2.50 -15.52
C ALA A 47 -9.83 -3.39 -14.68
N ALA A 48 -11.03 -3.72 -15.18
CA ALA A 48 -11.96 -4.63 -14.54
C ALA A 48 -11.39 -6.05 -14.38
N LEU A 49 -10.75 -6.58 -15.43
CA LEU A 49 -10.05 -7.88 -15.36
C LEU A 49 -8.86 -7.85 -14.39
N THR A 50 -8.11 -6.74 -14.35
CA THR A 50 -7.03 -6.53 -13.36
C THR A 50 -7.58 -6.56 -11.93
N ALA A 51 -8.67 -5.84 -11.65
CA ALA A 51 -9.28 -5.79 -10.32
C ALA A 51 -9.84 -7.15 -9.88
N ALA A 52 -10.47 -7.89 -10.78
CA ALA A 52 -10.89 -9.27 -10.53
C ALA A 52 -9.70 -10.20 -10.23
N ALA A 53 -8.63 -10.13 -11.03
CA ALA A 53 -7.42 -10.92 -10.84
C ALA A 53 -6.69 -10.56 -9.52
N LEU A 54 -6.64 -9.28 -9.15
CA LEU A 54 -6.14 -8.80 -7.85
C LEU A 54 -6.95 -9.40 -6.70
N GLY A 55 -8.29 -9.36 -6.79
CA GLY A 55 -9.18 -9.91 -5.76
C GLY A 55 -9.00 -11.42 -5.55
N VAL A 56 -8.66 -12.18 -6.61
CA VAL A 56 -8.25 -13.58 -6.50
C VAL A 56 -6.84 -13.69 -5.91
N ALA A 57 -5.86 -12.93 -6.40
CA ALA A 57 -4.47 -13.01 -5.96
C ALA A 57 -4.31 -12.72 -4.46
N VAL A 58 -4.98 -11.70 -3.93
CA VAL A 58 -5.01 -11.37 -2.49
C VAL A 58 -5.56 -12.53 -1.65
N ARG A 59 -6.64 -13.17 -2.10
CA ARG A 59 -7.22 -14.34 -1.40
C ARG A 59 -6.30 -15.55 -1.46
N VAL A 60 -5.57 -15.74 -2.56
CA VAL A 60 -4.58 -16.81 -2.70
C VAL A 60 -3.37 -16.57 -1.79
N THR A 61 -2.83 -15.35 -1.71
CA THR A 61 -1.69 -15.06 -0.82
C THR A 61 -2.05 -15.15 0.65
N ASP A 62 -3.28 -14.78 1.03
CA ASP A 62 -3.82 -14.97 2.38
C ASP A 62 -4.02 -16.46 2.71
N ALA A 63 -4.82 -17.19 1.91
CA ALA A 63 -5.14 -18.59 2.15
C ALA A 63 -3.93 -19.54 2.09
N THR A 64 -2.82 -19.14 1.45
CA THR A 64 -1.56 -19.89 1.45
C THR A 64 -0.53 -19.40 2.48
N GLY A 65 -0.86 -18.37 3.28
CA GLY A 65 0.05 -17.80 4.27
C GLY A 65 1.33 -17.26 3.63
N ARG A 66 1.21 -16.47 2.55
CA ARG A 66 2.32 -15.73 1.92
C ARG A 66 2.34 -14.25 2.30
N GLY A 67 1.35 -13.78 3.06
CA GLY A 67 1.22 -12.39 3.50
C GLY A 67 0.61 -11.48 2.43
N ASP A 68 0.93 -10.19 2.49
CA ASP A 68 0.36 -9.18 1.60
C ASP A 68 0.65 -9.48 0.12
N PHE A 69 -0.34 -9.22 -0.73
CA PHE A 69 -0.13 -9.17 -2.16
C PHE A 69 0.95 -8.13 -2.53
N ARG A 70 1.88 -8.50 -3.42
CA ARG A 70 2.94 -7.63 -3.93
C ARG A 70 2.82 -7.45 -5.44
N GLU A 71 2.69 -8.56 -6.15
CA GLU A 71 2.64 -8.61 -7.61
C GLU A 71 2.01 -9.92 -8.10
N LEU A 72 1.47 -9.88 -9.32
CA LEU A 72 0.99 -11.03 -10.09
C LEU A 72 1.74 -11.04 -11.44
N LEU A 73 2.18 -12.21 -11.89
CA LEU A 73 2.74 -12.39 -13.23
C LEU A 73 1.95 -13.49 -13.95
N LEU A 74 1.43 -13.15 -15.13
CA LEU A 74 0.82 -14.08 -16.08
C LEU A 74 1.72 -14.16 -17.31
N ARG A 75 1.95 -15.37 -17.84
CA ARG A 75 2.61 -15.61 -19.13
C ARG A 75 1.60 -16.24 -20.08
N GLY A 76 1.35 -15.59 -21.21
CA GLY A 76 0.65 -16.16 -22.36
C GLY A 76 1.64 -16.68 -23.41
N THR A 77 1.13 -17.12 -24.55
CA THR A 77 1.93 -17.51 -25.73
C THR A 77 2.76 -16.36 -26.29
N ASP A 78 2.23 -15.14 -26.26
CA ASP A 78 2.74 -13.99 -27.00
C ASP A 78 3.46 -12.96 -26.09
N GLY A 79 3.42 -13.18 -24.77
CA GLY A 79 4.05 -12.29 -23.80
C GLY A 79 3.54 -12.40 -22.37
N TYR A 80 3.73 -11.33 -21.61
CA TYR A 80 3.47 -11.26 -20.18
C TYR A 80 2.49 -10.14 -19.81
N VAL A 81 1.66 -10.42 -18.81
CA VAL A 81 0.88 -9.41 -18.07
C VAL A 81 1.37 -9.41 -16.64
N ALA A 82 1.84 -8.27 -16.15
CA ALA A 82 2.42 -8.13 -14.81
C ALA A 82 1.73 -7.01 -14.03
N THR A 83 1.05 -7.36 -12.94
CA THR A 83 0.31 -6.41 -12.09
C THR A 83 1.04 -6.21 -10.77
N TYR A 84 1.25 -4.95 -10.37
CA TYR A 84 1.96 -4.54 -9.16
C TYR A 84 1.04 -3.68 -8.29
N ALA A 85 1.14 -3.81 -6.96
CA ALA A 85 0.48 -2.89 -6.04
C ALA A 85 1.02 -1.46 -6.21
N ALA A 86 0.14 -0.46 -6.29
CA ALA A 86 0.50 0.94 -6.48
C ALA A 86 -0.17 1.82 -5.41
N GLY A 87 0.46 1.85 -4.22
CA GLY A 87 -0.13 2.51 -3.04
C GLY A 87 -1.24 1.65 -2.43
N ARG A 88 -2.21 2.29 -1.76
CA ARG A 88 -3.31 1.59 -1.07
C ARG A 88 -4.55 1.36 -1.94
N THR A 89 -4.79 2.21 -2.93
CA THR A 89 -6.06 2.25 -3.68
C THR A 89 -5.91 2.02 -5.18
N ALA A 90 -4.71 1.74 -5.67
CA ALA A 90 -4.44 1.55 -7.09
C ALA A 90 -3.48 0.38 -7.38
N VAL A 91 -3.44 -0.02 -8.64
CA VAL A 91 -2.56 -1.05 -9.21
C VAL A 91 -1.98 -0.58 -10.54
N LEU A 92 -0.78 -1.07 -10.84
CA LEU A 92 -0.09 -0.89 -12.11
C LEU A 92 -0.08 -2.23 -12.86
N THR A 93 -0.78 -2.33 -13.99
CA THR A 93 -0.67 -3.48 -14.91
C THR A 93 0.21 -3.12 -16.10
N LEU A 94 1.17 -3.99 -16.41
CA LEU A 94 2.11 -3.86 -17.52
C LEU A 94 1.89 -4.99 -18.52
N LEU A 95 1.98 -4.66 -19.80
CA LEU A 95 1.94 -5.60 -20.93
C LEU A 95 3.33 -5.62 -21.57
N ALA A 96 3.89 -6.81 -21.80
CA ALA A 96 5.24 -6.98 -22.37
C ALA A 96 5.30 -8.16 -23.37
N THR A 97 6.22 -8.10 -24.33
CA THR A 97 6.48 -9.22 -25.26
C THR A 97 7.16 -10.40 -24.55
N ASP A 98 7.08 -11.62 -25.12
CA ASP A 98 7.70 -12.82 -24.52
C ASP A 98 9.23 -12.71 -24.35
N GLY A 99 9.88 -11.91 -25.21
CA GLY A 99 11.31 -11.58 -25.10
C GLY A 99 11.70 -10.59 -23.99
N VAL A 100 10.80 -10.27 -23.06
CA VAL A 100 11.10 -9.39 -21.93
C VAL A 100 12.01 -10.06 -20.90
N ASN A 101 13.00 -9.31 -20.39
CA ASN A 101 13.73 -9.74 -19.21
C ASN A 101 12.83 -9.58 -17.97
N VAL A 102 12.24 -10.68 -17.51
CA VAL A 102 11.29 -10.73 -16.39
C VAL A 102 11.88 -10.10 -15.10
N GLY A 103 13.16 -10.33 -14.81
CA GLY A 103 13.82 -9.70 -13.65
C GLY A 103 13.85 -8.16 -13.72
N ARG A 104 14.12 -7.61 -14.92
CA ARG A 104 14.07 -6.16 -15.20
C ARG A 104 12.63 -5.62 -15.17
N LEU A 105 11.66 -6.41 -15.64
CA LEU A 105 10.23 -6.08 -15.58
C LEU A 105 9.77 -5.92 -14.12
N HIS A 106 10.10 -6.86 -13.23
CA HIS A 106 9.82 -6.72 -11.79
C HIS A 106 10.57 -5.57 -11.14
N LEU A 107 11.87 -5.38 -11.44
CA LEU A 107 12.67 -4.29 -10.86
C LEU A 107 12.07 -2.91 -11.16
N GLU A 108 11.78 -2.64 -12.43
CA GLU A 108 11.29 -1.32 -12.85
C GLU A 108 9.77 -1.17 -12.66
N GLY A 109 9.00 -2.28 -12.73
CA GLY A 109 7.57 -2.33 -12.45
C GLY A 109 7.23 -2.05 -10.99
N ARG A 110 7.90 -2.72 -10.03
CA ARG A 110 7.78 -2.39 -8.59
C ARG A 110 8.15 -0.94 -8.30
N ARG A 111 9.21 -0.42 -8.95
CA ARG A 111 9.70 0.96 -8.80
C ARG A 111 8.75 2.00 -9.41
N ALA A 112 8.02 1.65 -10.47
CA ALA A 112 6.96 2.49 -11.05
C ALA A 112 5.68 2.44 -10.21
N GLY A 113 5.26 1.25 -9.77
CA GLY A 113 4.10 1.05 -8.90
C GLY A 113 4.23 1.85 -7.60
N ALA A 114 5.40 1.87 -6.98
CA ALA A 114 5.67 2.71 -5.81
C ALA A 114 5.43 4.22 -6.09
N ARG A 115 5.98 4.76 -7.19
CA ARG A 115 5.77 6.18 -7.57
C ARG A 115 4.33 6.49 -7.96
N ILE A 116 3.63 5.58 -8.64
CA ILE A 116 2.21 5.75 -8.95
C ILE A 116 1.38 5.73 -7.66
N GLY A 117 1.74 4.87 -6.70
CA GLY A 117 1.19 4.88 -5.35
C GLY A 117 1.36 6.22 -4.65
N GLU A 118 2.57 6.78 -4.62
CA GLU A 118 2.84 8.13 -4.10
C GLU A 118 1.95 9.20 -4.77
N LEU A 119 1.83 9.17 -6.10
CA LEU A 119 1.01 10.12 -6.87
C LEU A 119 -0.50 10.02 -6.60
N VAL A 120 -1.00 8.83 -6.24
CA VAL A 120 -2.41 8.57 -5.91
C VAL A 120 -2.68 8.86 -4.43
N ASP A 121 -1.91 8.28 -3.51
CA ASP A 121 -2.10 8.42 -2.05
C ASP A 121 -1.88 9.86 -1.55
N ALA A 122 -1.00 10.63 -2.20
CA ALA A 122 -0.83 12.06 -1.92
C ALA A 122 -2.06 12.90 -2.30
N LYS A 123 -2.99 12.38 -3.11
CA LYS A 123 -4.25 13.05 -3.47
C LYS A 123 -5.47 12.45 -2.78
N ALA A 124 -5.39 11.19 -2.35
CA ALA A 124 -6.36 10.56 -1.46
C ALA A 124 -6.34 11.10 -0.02
N THR A 125 -5.33 11.91 0.35
CA THR A 125 -5.20 12.53 1.67
C THR A 125 -5.86 13.92 1.70
N PRO A 126 -7.10 14.09 2.19
CA PRO A 126 -7.63 15.43 2.49
C PRO A 126 -6.78 16.09 3.59
N ALA A 127 -6.51 17.38 3.44
CA ALA A 127 -5.57 18.10 4.30
C ALA A 127 -6.08 18.23 5.76
N ARG A 128 -5.74 17.26 6.61
CA ARG A 128 -6.08 17.24 8.05
C ARG A 128 -5.26 18.26 8.84
N ARG A 129 -5.53 19.55 8.62
CA ARG A 129 -5.07 20.70 9.43
C ARG A 129 -6.26 21.32 10.16
N GLY A 130 -6.10 21.94 11.33
CA GLY A 130 -4.87 22.12 12.11
C GLY A 130 -4.93 21.47 13.51
N PRO A 131 -3.83 21.56 14.29
CA PRO A 131 -3.88 21.21 15.71
C PRO A 131 -4.77 22.23 16.45
N ALA A 132 -5.71 21.73 17.27
CA ALA A 132 -6.46 22.58 18.18
C ALA A 132 -5.50 23.14 19.25
N LYS A 133 -5.28 24.46 19.25
CA LYS A 133 -4.55 25.14 20.32
C LYS A 133 -5.43 25.16 21.58
N SER A 134 -5.11 24.35 22.58
CA SER A 134 -5.70 24.49 23.92
C SER A 134 -5.26 25.83 24.54
N PRO A 135 -6.18 26.75 24.88
CA PRO A 135 -5.83 28.01 25.53
C PRO A 135 -5.63 27.79 27.04
N ALA A 136 -4.56 27.06 27.41
CA ALA A 136 -4.21 26.79 28.79
C ALA A 136 -3.49 27.99 29.45
N LYS A 137 -4.25 29.05 29.79
CA LYS A 137 -3.73 30.12 30.66
C LYS A 137 -4.82 30.91 31.41
N GLU A 138 -5.15 30.46 32.62
CA GLU A 138 -5.65 31.32 33.68
C GLU A 138 -5.00 30.91 35.01
N SER A 139 -4.59 31.88 35.83
CA SER A 139 -3.71 31.61 36.98
C SER A 139 -3.75 32.74 38.03
N ALA A 140 -4.53 32.56 39.10
CA ALA A 140 -4.41 33.30 40.36
C ALA A 140 -5.16 32.56 41.49
N GLY A 141 -4.63 32.53 42.72
CA GLY A 141 -5.29 31.95 43.90
C GLY A 141 -4.37 31.11 44.79
N PRO A 142 -3.86 31.64 45.92
CA PRO A 142 -2.91 30.94 46.78
C PRO A 142 -3.54 30.01 47.84
N MET A 143 -2.67 29.16 48.39
CA MET A 143 -2.88 28.09 49.38
C MET A 143 -3.57 28.54 50.70
N PRO A 144 -4.12 27.58 51.49
CA PRO A 144 -3.34 27.22 52.69
C PRO A 144 -3.25 25.71 53.01
N THR A 145 -2.21 25.40 53.79
CA THR A 145 -1.69 24.07 54.19
C THR A 145 -2.61 23.27 55.11
N ARG A 146 -2.58 21.93 55.01
CA ARG A 146 -2.78 21.04 56.18
C ARG A 146 -2.06 19.69 56.10
N THR A 147 -0.98 19.61 56.89
CA THR A 147 -0.53 18.49 57.76
C THR A 147 -1.59 17.40 58.06
N ARG A 148 -1.27 16.11 58.31
CA ARG A 148 0.01 15.41 58.60
C ARG A 148 -0.17 13.86 58.60
N THR A 149 0.92 13.08 58.42
CA THR A 149 1.11 11.67 58.90
C THR A 149 0.22 10.56 58.28
N ALA A 150 0.57 9.26 58.27
CA ALA A 150 1.78 8.54 58.73
C ALA A 150 2.11 7.27 57.89
N ARG A 151 3.37 6.85 58.00
CA ARG A 151 3.99 5.58 57.56
C ARG A 151 3.43 4.33 58.26
N ALA A 152 3.21 3.24 57.51
CA ALA A 152 3.26 1.86 58.02
C ALA A 152 3.63 0.88 56.89
N ALA A 153 4.25 -0.27 57.22
CA ALA A 153 4.63 -1.32 56.27
C ALA A 153 4.43 -2.73 56.87
N ARG A 154 4.18 -3.72 56.00
CA ARG A 154 4.22 -5.20 56.12
C ARG A 154 4.08 -5.72 54.67
N THR A 155 4.82 -6.68 54.11
CA THR A 155 5.75 -7.72 54.60
C THR A 155 5.10 -8.97 55.22
N THR A 156 4.81 -9.96 54.37
CA THR A 156 4.68 -11.43 54.62
C THR A 156 4.65 -12.12 53.24
N THR A 157 5.69 -12.80 52.77
CA THR A 157 6.09 -14.23 52.98
C THR A 157 5.21 -15.31 52.32
N ALA A 158 5.79 -15.96 51.28
CA ALA A 158 5.77 -17.42 50.99
C ALA A 158 4.40 -18.12 50.68
N ASN A 159 4.31 -19.37 50.18
CA ASN A 159 5.30 -20.44 49.93
C ASN A 159 4.79 -21.48 48.88
N ALA A 160 5.61 -22.49 48.52
CA ALA A 160 5.27 -23.79 47.85
C ALA A 160 4.79 -23.71 46.36
N ARG A 161 5.12 -24.63 45.41
CA ARG A 161 5.21 -26.12 45.32
C ARG A 161 3.83 -26.82 45.40
N THR A 162 3.45 -27.86 44.63
CA THR A 162 4.04 -28.63 43.48
C THR A 162 3.25 -28.31 42.18
N ALA A 163 3.03 -29.10 41.10
CA ALA A 163 3.35 -30.46 40.61
C ALA A 163 3.46 -30.39 39.04
N THR A 164 3.94 -31.33 38.20
CA THR A 164 3.93 -32.81 38.03
C THR A 164 2.78 -33.35 37.14
N GLU A 165 3.16 -33.72 35.90
CA GLU A 165 2.64 -34.77 34.99
C GLU A 165 1.14 -35.01 34.78
N SER A 166 0.67 -34.77 33.55
CA SER A 166 0.11 -35.80 32.63
C SER A 166 0.17 -35.30 31.18
#